data_AF-A0A2E9UU26-F1
#
_entry.id   AF-A0A2E9UU26-F1
#
_cell.length_a   1.000
_cell.length_b   1.000
_cell.length_c   1.000
_cell.angle_alpha   90.00
_cell.angle_beta   90.00
_cell.angle_gamma   90.00
#
_symmetry.space_group_name_H-M   'P 1'
#
loop_
_entity.id
_entity.type
_entity.pdbx_description
1 polymer ?
#
loop_
_entity_poly.entity_id
_entity_poly.type
_entity_poly.pdbx_seq_one_letter_code
_entity_poly.pdbx_strand_id
1 'polypeptide(L)'
;GGVNPETCIIFNQSQVPEHAELAWLFNCVARLGWLNRMTQFKEKAGKDRDGAFVGLYTYPVLQAADILAYKATDVPVGEDQKQHIELCRDIAQAFNSMFEIDFFPLPEARIQKAAARIMSLRDGTKKMSKSDPSDYSRINMTDGPDAIAQKIKKAKTDQYPLPESVDELNNRPEALNLITIFAALSERSEQSVVSEFAGQGFGAFKRCLAELAVETMGPIGKEMQRLMNYPDEVDSILKHGANKAREIAEPIVSEAKGIVGFLKP
;
A
#
# COMPACT_ATOMS: atom_id res chain seq x y z
N GLY A 1 13.02 3.77 9.38
CA GLY A 1 11.93 3.91 8.39
C GLY A 1 10.62 3.89 9.12
N GLY A 2 9.71 4.81 8.82
CA GLY A 2 8.41 4.90 9.47
C GLY A 2 7.71 6.20 9.09
N VAL A 3 6.39 6.22 9.21
CA VAL A 3 5.62 7.47 9.06
C VAL A 3 5.81 8.28 10.33
N ASN A 4 6.37 9.48 10.21
CA ASN A 4 6.54 10.39 11.34
C ASN A 4 5.31 11.32 11.44
N PRO A 5 4.48 11.23 12.51
CA PRO A 5 3.27 12.04 12.67
C PRO A 5 3.53 13.56 12.77
N GLU A 6 4.76 13.98 13.06
CA GLU A 6 5.14 15.39 13.08
C GLU A 6 5.28 15.97 11.67
N THR A 7 5.68 15.15 10.70
CA THR A 7 5.89 15.57 9.30
C THR A 7 4.81 15.06 8.36
N CYS A 8 4.02 14.06 8.78
CA CYS A 8 2.97 13.42 8.00
C CYS A 8 1.66 13.42 8.77
N ILE A 9 0.56 13.78 8.12
CA ILE A 9 -0.78 13.70 8.71
C ILE A 9 -1.29 12.27 8.56
N ILE A 10 -1.34 11.54 9.66
CA ILE A 10 -1.88 10.18 9.73
C ILE A 10 -3.20 10.18 10.50
N PHE A 11 -4.26 9.64 9.92
CA PHE A 11 -5.59 9.69 10.50
C PHE A 11 -6.48 8.57 9.98
N ASN A 12 -7.58 8.32 10.69
CA ASN A 12 -8.65 7.43 10.23
C ASN A 12 -9.61 8.21 9.32
N GLN A 13 -9.82 7.75 8.09
CA GLN A 13 -10.73 8.38 7.11
C GLN A 13 -12.11 8.70 7.72
N SER A 14 -12.68 7.78 8.50
CA SER A 14 -14.00 7.94 9.13
C SER A 14 -14.08 9.07 10.16
N GLN A 15 -12.94 9.58 10.63
CA GLN A 15 -12.91 10.72 11.55
C GLN A 15 -13.00 12.05 10.79
N VAL A 16 -12.93 12.09 9.46
CA VAL A 16 -12.99 13.33 8.69
C VAL A 16 -14.26 13.29 7.84
N PRO A 17 -15.39 13.87 8.31
CA PRO A 17 -16.69 13.76 7.65
C PRO A 17 -16.70 14.34 6.23
N GLU A 18 -15.80 15.29 5.94
CA GLU A 18 -15.62 15.95 4.65
C GLU A 18 -15.45 14.97 3.49
N HIS A 19 -14.86 13.79 3.74
CA HIS A 19 -14.74 12.72 2.75
C HIS A 19 -16.09 12.24 2.24
N ALA A 20 -17.02 11.95 3.16
CA ALA A 20 -18.35 11.47 2.80
C ALA A 20 -19.18 12.58 2.15
N GLU A 21 -19.06 13.81 2.64
CA GLU A 21 -19.77 14.97 2.08
C GLU A 21 -19.33 15.28 0.65
N LEU A 22 -18.03 15.34 0.42
CA LEU A 22 -17.48 15.61 -0.92
C LEU A 22 -17.75 14.43 -1.86
N ALA A 23 -17.69 13.18 -1.38
CA ALA A 23 -18.06 12.02 -2.18
C ALA A 23 -19.51 12.09 -2.66
N TRP A 24 -20.43 12.60 -1.84
CA TRP A 24 -21.82 12.80 -2.27
C TRP A 24 -21.93 13.84 -3.39
N LEU A 25 -21.23 14.98 -3.27
CA LEU A 25 -21.16 15.97 -4.35
C LEU A 25 -20.58 15.36 -5.64
N PHE A 26 -19.51 14.58 -5.53
CA PHE A 26 -18.88 13.94 -6.67
C PHE A 26 -19.74 12.84 -7.29
N ASN A 27 -20.59 12.14 -6.52
CA ASN A 27 -21.57 11.23 -7.09
C ASN A 27 -22.58 11.95 -8.02
N CYS A 28 -22.84 13.24 -7.79
CA CYS A 28 -23.67 14.06 -8.68
C CYS A 28 -22.94 14.55 -9.94
N VAL A 29 -21.61 14.43 -9.99
CA VAL A 29 -20.76 14.83 -11.14
C VAL A 29 -20.34 13.60 -11.95
N ALA A 30 -19.99 12.51 -11.27
CA ALA A 30 -19.50 11.28 -11.88
C ALA A 30 -20.59 10.59 -12.71
N ARG A 31 -20.23 10.14 -13.92
CA ARG A 31 -21.16 9.45 -14.81
C ARG A 31 -21.16 7.95 -14.54
N LEU A 32 -22.32 7.31 -14.53
CA LEU A 32 -22.46 5.85 -14.42
C LEU A 32 -21.60 5.09 -15.44
N GLY A 33 -21.49 5.61 -16.67
CA GLY A 33 -20.66 5.01 -17.71
C GLY A 33 -19.17 4.91 -17.35
N TRP A 34 -18.65 5.81 -16.51
CA TRP A 34 -17.26 5.79 -16.04
C TRP A 34 -17.05 4.65 -15.05
N LEU A 35 -17.95 4.52 -14.07
CA LEU A 35 -17.94 3.47 -13.05
C LEU A 35 -18.16 2.08 -13.66
N ASN A 36 -19.06 1.95 -14.65
CA ASN A 36 -19.30 0.70 -15.39
C ASN A 36 -18.05 0.14 -16.09
N ARG A 37 -17.05 0.99 -16.38
CA ARG A 37 -15.80 0.59 -17.04
C ARG A 37 -14.69 0.19 -16.08
N MET A 38 -14.86 0.41 -14.77
CA MET A 38 -13.84 0.08 -13.78
C MET A 38 -13.57 -1.42 -13.72
N THR A 39 -12.32 -1.81 -13.94
CA THR A 39 -11.89 -3.22 -13.97
C THR A 39 -12.06 -3.86 -12.60
N GLN A 40 -11.67 -3.14 -11.54
CA GLN A 40 -11.78 -3.59 -10.15
C GLN A 40 -13.22 -3.92 -9.73
N PHE A 41 -14.21 -3.14 -10.19
CA PHE A 41 -15.61 -3.48 -9.94
C PHE A 41 -16.00 -4.79 -10.63
N LYS A 42 -15.66 -4.94 -11.93
CA LYS A 42 -15.99 -6.15 -12.70
C LYS A 42 -15.34 -7.41 -12.12
N GLU A 43 -14.11 -7.30 -11.65
CA GLU A 43 -13.38 -8.42 -11.03
C GLU A 43 -13.94 -8.78 -9.66
N LYS A 44 -14.20 -7.79 -8.79
CA LYS A 44 -14.68 -8.03 -7.42
C LYS A 44 -16.16 -8.41 -7.36
N ALA A 45 -17.01 -7.85 -8.22
CA ALA A 45 -18.42 -8.25 -8.33
C ALA A 45 -18.58 -9.63 -8.99
N GLY A 46 -17.61 -10.04 -9.82
CA GLY A 46 -17.64 -11.33 -10.48
C GLY A 46 -18.82 -11.47 -11.45
N LYS A 47 -19.47 -12.64 -11.41
CA LYS A 47 -20.57 -13.00 -12.32
C LYS A 47 -21.93 -12.44 -11.89
N ASP A 48 -22.15 -12.26 -10.60
CA ASP A 48 -23.39 -11.69 -10.05
C ASP A 48 -23.19 -10.22 -9.73
N ARG A 49 -23.33 -9.39 -10.76
CA ARG A 49 -23.15 -7.95 -10.63
C ARG A 49 -24.31 -7.25 -9.94
N ASP A 50 -25.50 -7.83 -10.01
CA ASP A 50 -26.71 -7.25 -9.42
C ASP A 50 -26.73 -7.46 -7.89
N GLY A 51 -26.09 -8.51 -7.40
CA GLY A 51 -25.85 -8.74 -5.97
C GLY A 51 -24.72 -7.90 -5.36
N ALA A 52 -23.99 -7.11 -6.15
CA ALA A 52 -22.86 -6.32 -5.65
C ALA A 52 -23.31 -5.13 -4.79
N PHE A 53 -22.59 -4.86 -3.71
CA PHE A 53 -22.84 -3.69 -2.87
C PHE A 53 -22.59 -2.37 -3.63
N VAL A 54 -23.47 -1.39 -3.44
CA VAL A 54 -23.31 -0.04 -4.01
C VAL A 54 -21.98 0.60 -3.61
N GLY A 55 -21.51 0.35 -2.39
CA GLY A 55 -20.19 0.83 -1.94
C GLY A 55 -19.04 0.29 -2.79
N LEU A 56 -19.10 -0.98 -3.24
CA LEU A 56 -18.09 -1.55 -4.13
C LEU A 56 -18.11 -0.90 -5.52
N TYR A 57 -19.26 -0.40 -5.95
CA TYR A 57 -19.40 0.32 -7.22
C TYR A 57 -18.95 1.78 -7.12
N THR A 58 -19.19 2.43 -5.99
CA THR A 58 -19.00 3.87 -5.79
C THR A 58 -17.72 4.25 -5.06
N TYR A 59 -16.98 3.31 -4.45
CA TYR A 59 -15.74 3.63 -3.74
C TYR A 59 -14.70 4.39 -4.59
N PRO A 60 -14.60 4.25 -5.93
CA PRO A 60 -13.67 5.08 -6.70
C PRO A 60 -14.02 6.57 -6.66
N VAL A 61 -15.30 6.91 -6.47
CA VAL A 61 -15.75 8.30 -6.28
C VAL A 61 -15.38 8.79 -4.88
N LEU A 62 -15.53 7.95 -3.85
CA LEU A 62 -15.05 8.25 -2.50
C LEU A 62 -13.53 8.45 -2.50
N GLN A 63 -12.77 7.62 -3.23
CA GLN A 63 -11.33 7.78 -3.39
C GLN A 63 -10.96 9.12 -4.05
N ALA A 64 -11.76 9.60 -5.01
CA ALA A 64 -11.56 10.94 -5.58
C ALA A 64 -11.79 12.04 -4.54
N ALA A 65 -12.82 11.89 -3.68
CA ALA A 65 -13.05 12.78 -2.55
C ALA A 65 -11.88 12.76 -1.56
N ASP A 66 -11.34 11.58 -1.24
CA ASP A 66 -10.19 11.43 -0.34
C ASP A 66 -8.97 12.21 -0.80
N ILE A 67 -8.76 12.30 -2.12
CA ILE A 67 -7.63 13.00 -2.74
C ILE A 67 -7.90 14.51 -2.81
N LEU A 68 -9.08 14.89 -3.30
CA LEU A 68 -9.39 16.27 -3.64
C LEU A 68 -9.86 17.11 -2.44
N ALA A 69 -10.30 16.47 -1.36
CA ALA A 69 -10.52 17.14 -0.07
C ALA A 69 -9.26 17.82 0.46
N TYR A 70 -8.07 17.43 -0.02
CA TYR A 70 -6.79 18.05 0.33
C TYR A 70 -6.11 18.76 -0.84
N LYS A 71 -6.79 18.91 -1.99
CA LYS A 71 -6.20 19.41 -3.25
C LYS A 71 -4.85 18.74 -3.58
N ALA A 72 -4.73 17.44 -3.36
CA ALA A 72 -3.50 16.72 -3.63
C ALA A 72 -3.15 16.74 -5.13
N THR A 73 -1.89 17.02 -5.46
CA THR A 73 -1.37 17.05 -6.84
C THR A 73 -0.75 15.73 -7.26
N ASP A 74 -0.28 14.94 -6.31
CA ASP A 74 0.53 13.77 -6.56
C ASP A 74 0.11 12.64 -5.64
N VAL A 75 -0.30 11.51 -6.21
CA VAL A 75 -0.85 10.39 -5.45
C VAL A 75 0.01 9.15 -5.69
N PRO A 76 0.75 8.66 -4.68
CA PRO A 76 1.49 7.41 -4.82
C PRO A 76 0.52 6.24 -4.92
N VAL A 77 0.61 5.49 -6.01
CA VAL A 77 -0.29 4.36 -6.28
C VAL A 77 0.44 3.17 -6.88
N GLY A 78 -0.13 1.98 -6.66
CA GLY A 78 0.23 0.79 -7.42
C GLY A 78 -0.29 0.86 -8.86
N GLU A 79 0.27 0.04 -9.75
CA GLU A 79 -0.14 -0.01 -11.16
C GLU A 79 -1.64 -0.32 -11.34
N ASP A 80 -2.20 -1.15 -10.44
CA ASP A 80 -3.61 -1.57 -10.43
C ASP A 80 -4.60 -0.46 -10.06
N GLN A 81 -4.11 0.64 -9.48
CA GLN A 81 -4.91 1.78 -9.02
C GLN A 81 -4.87 2.97 -9.99
N LYS A 82 -4.08 2.88 -11.08
CA LYS A 82 -3.97 3.96 -12.07
C LYS A 82 -5.33 4.39 -12.63
N GLN A 83 -6.22 3.43 -12.91
CA GLN A 83 -7.56 3.71 -13.44
C GLN A 83 -8.40 4.58 -12.49
N HIS A 84 -8.24 4.42 -11.17
CA HIS A 84 -8.97 5.25 -10.21
C HIS A 84 -8.41 6.68 -10.13
N ILE A 85 -7.10 6.86 -10.33
CA ILE A 85 -6.52 8.21 -10.43
C ILE A 85 -7.00 8.92 -11.69
N GLU A 86 -7.09 8.21 -12.83
CA GLU A 86 -7.71 8.80 -14.04
C GLU A 86 -9.17 9.19 -13.79
N LEU A 87 -9.95 8.36 -13.09
CA LEU A 87 -11.32 8.74 -12.71
C LEU A 87 -11.35 9.99 -11.80
N CYS A 88 -10.43 10.09 -10.83
CA CYS A 88 -10.31 11.26 -9.98
C CYS A 88 -10.06 12.53 -10.80
N ARG A 89 -9.20 12.45 -11.83
CA ARG A 89 -8.94 13.54 -12.78
C ARG A 89 -10.18 13.88 -13.61
N ASP A 90 -10.89 12.88 -14.13
CA ASP A 90 -12.14 13.07 -14.88
C ASP A 90 -13.20 13.79 -14.04
N ILE A 91 -13.34 13.42 -12.76
CA ILE A 91 -14.28 14.05 -11.82
C ILE A 91 -13.87 15.50 -11.53
N ALA A 92 -12.61 15.75 -11.23
CA ALA A 92 -12.10 17.11 -11.00
C ALA A 92 -12.34 18.01 -12.23
N GLN A 93 -11.98 17.52 -13.42
CA GLN A 93 -12.17 18.25 -14.67
C GLN A 93 -13.65 18.51 -14.95
N ALA A 94 -14.52 17.53 -14.69
CA ALA A 94 -15.96 17.67 -14.89
C ALA A 94 -16.59 18.66 -13.91
N PHE A 95 -16.18 18.65 -12.64
CA PHE A 95 -16.62 19.63 -11.65
C PHE A 95 -16.22 21.05 -12.09
N ASN A 96 -14.93 21.24 -12.39
CA ASN A 96 -14.38 22.52 -12.84
C ASN A 96 -15.12 23.05 -14.09
N SER A 97 -15.34 22.17 -15.08
CA SER A 97 -16.08 22.53 -16.31
C SER A 97 -17.55 22.85 -16.05
N MET A 98 -18.22 22.07 -15.18
CA MET A 98 -19.65 22.22 -14.89
C MET A 98 -19.97 23.57 -14.24
N PHE A 99 -19.07 24.07 -13.40
CA PHE A 99 -19.22 25.33 -12.68
C PHE A 99 -18.34 26.46 -13.24
N GLU A 100 -17.74 26.26 -14.42
CA GLU A 100 -16.90 27.23 -15.13
C GLU A 100 -15.80 27.85 -14.23
N ILE A 101 -15.14 27.02 -13.43
CA ILE A 101 -14.14 27.42 -12.43
C ILE A 101 -12.93 26.49 -12.45
N ASP A 102 -11.74 27.02 -12.12
CA ASP A 102 -10.55 26.19 -11.86
C ASP A 102 -10.38 26.01 -10.35
N PHE A 103 -11.09 25.03 -9.77
CA PHE A 103 -11.14 24.84 -8.32
C PHE A 103 -10.33 23.65 -7.82
N PHE A 104 -10.58 22.46 -8.40
CA PHE A 104 -9.87 21.23 -8.05
C PHE A 104 -8.68 20.99 -8.98
N PRO A 105 -7.50 20.64 -8.44
CA PRO A 105 -6.37 20.24 -9.27
C PRO A 105 -6.63 18.89 -9.94
N LEU A 106 -5.86 18.59 -11.00
CA LEU A 106 -5.87 17.29 -11.65
C LEU A 106 -4.70 16.44 -11.11
N PRO A 107 -4.92 15.53 -10.15
CA PRO A 107 -3.83 14.79 -9.52
C PRO A 107 -3.10 13.88 -10.51
N GLU A 108 -1.81 13.70 -10.32
CA GLU A 108 -0.96 12.80 -11.08
C GLU A 108 -0.66 11.52 -10.30
N ALA A 109 -0.70 10.38 -11.00
CA ALA A 109 -0.31 9.10 -10.41
C ALA A 109 1.22 9.03 -10.31
N ARG A 110 1.75 9.00 -9.09
CA ARG A 110 3.15 8.63 -8.85
C ARG A 110 3.24 7.10 -8.72
N ILE A 111 3.55 6.44 -9.83
CA ILE A 111 3.78 4.98 -9.81
C ILE A 111 5.05 4.71 -9.01
N GLN A 112 4.88 4.10 -7.84
CA GLN A 112 6.03 3.66 -7.06
C GLN A 112 6.67 2.48 -7.78
N LYS A 113 8.01 2.44 -7.82
CA LYS A 113 8.73 1.23 -8.28
C LYS A 113 8.17 0.05 -7.48
N ALA A 114 7.78 -1.01 -8.19
CA ALA A 114 7.24 -2.20 -7.55
C ALA A 114 8.20 -2.63 -6.43
N ALA A 115 7.69 -2.68 -5.20
CA ALA A 115 8.44 -3.27 -4.10
C ALA A 115 8.85 -4.69 -4.50
N ALA A 116 10.01 -5.14 -3.99
CA ALA A 116 10.52 -6.48 -4.25
C ALA A 116 9.39 -7.50 -4.05
N ARG A 117 9.11 -8.31 -5.07
CA ARG A 117 8.01 -9.28 -5.02
C ARG A 117 8.44 -10.48 -4.18
N ILE A 118 8.15 -10.41 -2.88
CA ILE A 118 8.54 -11.45 -1.93
C ILE A 118 7.57 -12.64 -1.98
N MET A 119 8.13 -13.83 -2.11
CA MET A 119 7.43 -15.11 -2.24
C MET A 119 7.43 -15.88 -0.91
N SER A 120 6.59 -16.90 -0.80
CA SER A 120 6.51 -17.75 0.38
C SER A 120 7.84 -18.45 0.65
N LEU A 121 8.26 -18.50 1.92
CA LEU A 121 9.45 -19.23 2.34
C LEU A 121 9.30 -20.76 2.21
N ARG A 122 8.08 -21.26 1.93
CA ARG A 122 7.78 -22.69 1.76
C ARG A 122 7.50 -23.08 0.32
N ASP A 123 7.14 -22.11 -0.53
CA ASP A 123 6.80 -22.31 -1.93
C ASP A 123 7.15 -21.04 -2.72
N GLY A 124 8.33 -21.04 -3.37
CA GLY A 124 8.83 -19.88 -4.11
C GLY A 124 7.96 -19.46 -5.30
N THR A 125 6.98 -20.26 -5.70
CA THR A 125 6.04 -19.95 -6.80
C THR A 125 4.81 -19.17 -6.32
N LYS A 126 4.55 -19.17 -5.01
CA LYS A 126 3.41 -18.48 -4.40
C LYS A 126 3.84 -17.20 -3.71
N LYS A 127 3.10 -16.12 -3.93
CA LYS A 127 3.31 -14.85 -3.22
C LYS A 127 3.14 -15.08 -1.72
N MET A 128 3.99 -14.44 -0.91
CA MET A 128 3.84 -14.47 0.54
C MET A 128 2.46 -13.92 0.94
N SER A 129 1.74 -14.63 1.81
CA SER A 129 0.38 -14.26 2.22
C SER A 129 0.21 -14.29 3.74
N LYS A 130 -0.46 -13.26 4.28
CA LYS A 130 -0.89 -13.19 5.68
C LYS A 130 -1.91 -14.28 6.03
N SER A 131 -2.66 -14.78 5.05
CA SER A 131 -3.73 -15.77 5.25
C SER A 131 -3.28 -17.22 5.03
N ASP A 132 -2.01 -17.46 4.70
CA ASP A 132 -1.50 -18.84 4.54
C ASP A 132 -1.58 -19.57 5.91
N PRO A 133 -2.10 -20.81 5.97
CA PRO A 133 -2.19 -21.57 7.22
C PRO A 133 -0.83 -21.82 7.89
N SER A 134 0.24 -21.89 7.11
CA SER A 134 1.58 -22.12 7.61
C SER A 134 2.25 -20.80 7.96
N ASP A 135 2.49 -20.54 9.25
CA ASP A 135 3.20 -19.34 9.68
C ASP A 135 4.66 -19.31 9.19
N TYR A 136 5.26 -20.49 8.93
CA TYR A 136 6.60 -20.62 8.33
C TYR A 136 6.67 -20.22 6.84
N SER A 137 5.54 -19.89 6.21
CA SER A 137 5.51 -19.34 4.85
C SER A 137 5.93 -17.87 4.77
N ARG A 138 5.95 -17.16 5.91
CA ARG A 138 6.07 -15.70 5.96
C ARG A 138 6.91 -15.21 7.14
N ILE A 139 7.48 -14.02 7.01
CA ILE A 139 8.05 -13.26 8.13
C ILE A 139 7.04 -12.17 8.51
N ASN A 140 6.58 -12.17 9.76
CA ASN A 140 5.69 -11.13 10.26
C ASN A 140 6.51 -9.97 10.81
N MET A 141 5.99 -8.75 10.72
CA MET A 141 6.64 -7.57 11.33
C MET A 141 6.69 -7.67 12.86
N THR A 142 5.83 -8.50 13.45
CA THR A 142 5.77 -8.78 14.90
C THR A 142 6.73 -9.89 15.32
N ASP A 143 7.37 -10.60 14.39
CA ASP A 143 8.26 -11.71 14.71
C ASP A 143 9.49 -11.19 15.47
N GLY A 144 9.79 -11.82 16.60
CA GLY A 144 11.03 -11.57 17.32
C GLY A 144 12.25 -12.19 16.63
N PRO A 145 13.47 -11.88 17.10
CA PRO A 145 14.72 -12.37 16.50
C PRO A 145 14.76 -13.88 16.26
N ASP A 146 14.36 -14.66 17.27
CA ASP A 146 14.39 -16.12 17.20
C ASP A 146 13.40 -16.68 16.17
N ALA A 147 12.22 -16.08 16.05
CA ALA A 147 11.21 -16.48 15.08
C ALA A 147 11.67 -16.18 13.65
N ILE A 148 12.21 -15.00 13.40
CA ILE A 148 12.80 -14.61 12.10
C ILE A 148 13.90 -15.60 11.72
N ALA A 149 14.86 -15.84 12.61
CA ALA A 149 15.98 -16.74 12.36
C ALA A 149 15.51 -18.18 12.10
N GLN A 150 14.55 -18.67 12.88
CA GLN A 150 14.01 -20.02 12.70
C GLN A 150 13.25 -20.17 11.37
N LYS A 151 12.49 -19.16 10.95
CA LYS A 151 11.74 -19.16 9.70
C LYS A 151 12.66 -19.16 8.49
N ILE A 152 13.69 -18.31 8.49
CA ILE A 152 14.70 -18.27 7.43
C ILE A 152 15.49 -19.59 7.39
N LYS A 153 15.87 -20.12 8.54
CA LYS A 153 16.55 -21.43 8.63
C LYS A 153 15.72 -22.57 8.02
N LYS A 154 14.39 -22.57 8.23
CA LYS A 154 13.44 -23.57 7.70
C LYS A 154 12.91 -23.25 6.30
N ALA A 155 13.31 -22.14 5.69
CA ALA A 155 12.90 -21.81 4.33
C ALA A 155 13.32 -22.93 3.38
N LYS A 156 12.43 -23.28 2.45
CA LYS A 156 12.71 -24.29 1.43
C LYS A 156 13.80 -23.75 0.51
N THR A 157 14.74 -24.62 0.12
CA THR A 157 15.78 -24.34 -0.87
C THR A 157 16.06 -25.62 -1.64
N ASP A 158 16.67 -25.50 -2.81
CA ASP A 158 17.23 -26.63 -3.52
C ASP A 158 18.58 -27.07 -2.91
N GLN A 159 19.19 -28.09 -3.51
CA GLN A 159 20.43 -28.72 -3.05
C GLN A 159 21.70 -28.15 -3.70
N TYR A 160 21.56 -27.23 -4.66
CA TYR A 160 22.69 -26.68 -5.39
C TYR A 160 23.29 -25.48 -4.66
N PRO A 161 24.61 -25.24 -4.76
CA PRO A 161 25.20 -23.98 -4.31
C PRO A 161 24.56 -22.76 -4.99
N LEU A 162 24.78 -21.57 -4.43
CA LEU A 162 24.37 -20.32 -5.05
C LEU A 162 25.17 -20.08 -6.34
N PRO A 163 24.51 -19.63 -7.44
CA PRO A 163 25.15 -19.43 -8.73
C PRO A 163 26.01 -18.16 -8.76
N GLU A 164 26.62 -17.87 -9.91
CA GLU A 164 27.39 -16.63 -10.12
C GLU A 164 26.55 -15.52 -10.78
N SER A 165 25.50 -15.90 -11.51
CA SER A 165 24.56 -14.99 -12.16
C SER A 165 23.12 -15.15 -11.67
N VAL A 166 22.38 -14.04 -11.63
CA VAL A 166 20.94 -14.03 -11.36
C VAL A 166 20.16 -14.83 -12.42
N ASP A 167 20.64 -14.87 -13.67
CA ASP A 167 19.96 -15.60 -14.77
C ASP A 167 19.83 -17.11 -14.50
N GLU A 168 20.74 -17.67 -13.70
CA GLU A 168 20.74 -19.07 -13.31
C GLU A 168 19.70 -19.39 -12.23
N LEU A 169 19.11 -18.35 -11.61
CA LEU A 169 18.06 -18.49 -10.60
C LEU A 169 16.64 -18.57 -11.20
N ASN A 170 16.48 -18.36 -12.50
CA ASN A 170 15.18 -18.35 -13.19
C ASN A 170 14.33 -19.61 -12.94
N ASN A 171 14.98 -20.78 -12.81
CA ASN A 171 14.33 -22.06 -12.52
C ASN A 171 14.48 -22.51 -11.05
N ARG A 172 14.94 -21.62 -10.17
CA ARG A 172 15.21 -21.88 -8.75
C ARG A 172 14.43 -20.88 -7.88
N PRO A 173 13.08 -20.93 -7.89
CA PRO A 173 12.24 -19.86 -7.34
C PRO A 173 12.47 -19.66 -5.84
N GLU A 174 12.77 -20.72 -5.09
CA GLU A 174 13.12 -20.58 -3.67
C GLU A 174 14.46 -19.88 -3.44
N ALA A 175 15.47 -20.18 -4.25
CA ALA A 175 16.78 -19.55 -4.17
C ALA A 175 16.70 -18.05 -4.54
N LEU A 176 16.02 -17.76 -5.66
CA LEU A 176 15.74 -16.40 -6.10
C LEU A 176 15.04 -15.61 -5.00
N ASN A 177 13.99 -16.15 -4.41
CA ASN A 177 13.25 -15.47 -3.34
C ASN A 177 14.15 -15.06 -2.16
N LEU A 178 15.04 -15.94 -1.68
CA LEU A 178 15.91 -15.58 -0.57
C LEU A 178 16.97 -14.52 -0.95
N ILE A 179 17.47 -14.56 -2.19
CA ILE A 179 18.35 -13.52 -2.74
C ILE A 179 17.61 -12.17 -2.84
N THR A 180 16.38 -12.18 -3.38
CA THR A 180 15.53 -11.00 -3.47
C THR A 180 15.25 -10.40 -2.10
N ILE A 181 14.96 -11.23 -1.07
CA ILE A 181 14.79 -10.74 0.31
C ILE A 181 16.08 -10.11 0.83
N PHE A 182 17.24 -10.76 0.62
CA PHE A 182 18.52 -10.21 1.07
C PHE A 182 18.81 -8.86 0.40
N ALA A 183 18.66 -8.79 -0.93
CA ALA A 183 18.85 -7.59 -1.72
C ALA A 183 17.95 -6.45 -1.24
N ALA A 184 16.68 -6.75 -0.95
CA ALA A 184 15.72 -5.77 -0.44
C ALA A 184 16.09 -5.26 0.96
N LEU A 185 16.54 -6.13 1.87
CA LEU A 185 16.90 -5.75 3.24
C LEU A 185 18.25 -5.01 3.34
N SER A 186 19.16 -5.27 2.40
CA SER A 186 20.50 -4.66 2.34
C SER A 186 20.59 -3.48 1.37
N GLU A 187 19.50 -3.13 0.69
CA GLU A 187 19.45 -2.09 -0.35
C GLU A 187 20.49 -2.29 -1.47
N ARG A 188 20.71 -3.56 -1.84
CA ARG A 188 21.67 -3.97 -2.89
C ARG A 188 20.95 -4.57 -4.08
N SER A 189 21.64 -4.66 -5.22
CA SER A 189 21.14 -5.41 -6.37
C SER A 189 21.23 -6.92 -6.10
N GLU A 190 20.30 -7.70 -6.66
CA GLU A 190 20.34 -9.16 -6.59
C GLU A 190 21.67 -9.70 -7.13
N GLN A 191 22.18 -9.13 -8.23
CA GLN A 191 23.47 -9.50 -8.80
C GLN A 191 24.63 -9.29 -7.82
N SER A 192 24.64 -8.20 -7.06
CA SER A 192 25.68 -7.97 -6.03
C SER A 192 25.62 -9.03 -4.93
N VAL A 193 24.42 -9.45 -4.54
CA VAL A 193 24.24 -10.50 -3.52
C VAL A 193 24.67 -11.87 -4.08
N VAL A 194 24.24 -12.21 -5.30
CA VAL A 194 24.63 -13.48 -5.94
C VAL A 194 26.15 -13.58 -6.05
N SER A 195 26.84 -12.53 -6.51
CA SER A 195 28.29 -12.53 -6.64
C SER A 195 29.03 -12.65 -5.30
N GLU A 196 28.49 -12.13 -4.19
CA GLU A 196 29.11 -12.29 -2.86
C GLU A 196 29.00 -13.73 -2.33
N PHE A 197 27.87 -14.37 -2.58
CA PHE A 197 27.58 -15.70 -2.05
C PHE A 197 27.78 -16.84 -3.07
N ALA A 198 28.35 -16.53 -4.23
CA ALA A 198 28.64 -17.49 -5.29
C ALA A 198 29.43 -18.70 -4.76
N GLY A 199 29.01 -19.90 -5.16
CA GLY A 199 29.62 -21.16 -4.74
C GLY A 199 29.34 -21.56 -3.29
N GLN A 200 28.68 -20.72 -2.48
CA GLN A 200 28.33 -21.06 -1.10
C GLN A 200 27.06 -21.91 -1.04
N GLY A 201 26.97 -22.77 -0.02
CA GLY A 201 25.75 -23.50 0.31
C GLY A 201 24.75 -22.64 1.11
N PHE A 202 23.46 -22.98 1.03
CA PHE A 202 22.38 -22.24 1.71
C PHE A 202 22.50 -22.16 3.23
N GLY A 203 23.25 -23.06 3.88
CA GLY A 203 23.46 -23.00 5.33
C GLY A 203 24.22 -21.75 5.78
N ALA A 204 25.24 -21.33 5.02
CA ALA A 204 25.95 -20.09 5.29
C ALA A 204 25.07 -18.88 4.93
N PHE A 205 24.51 -18.88 3.73
CA PHE A 205 23.65 -17.81 3.23
C PHE A 205 22.45 -17.52 4.16
N LYS A 206 21.72 -18.55 4.60
CA LYS A 206 20.57 -18.39 5.50
C LYS A 206 20.94 -17.82 6.87
N ARG A 207 22.18 -18.05 7.35
CA ARG A 207 22.65 -17.44 8.60
C ARG A 207 22.83 -15.94 8.41
N CYS A 208 23.55 -15.52 7.36
CA CYS A 208 23.74 -14.10 7.05
C CYS A 208 22.41 -13.40 6.77
N LEU A 209 21.48 -14.05 6.03
CA LEU A 209 20.14 -13.51 5.80
C LEU A 209 19.34 -13.38 7.10
N ALA A 210 19.44 -14.35 8.02
CA ALA A 210 18.77 -14.28 9.31
C ALA A 210 19.30 -13.12 10.16
N GLU A 211 20.63 -12.96 10.23
CA GLU A 211 21.28 -11.86 10.95
C GLU A 211 20.85 -10.51 10.39
N LEU A 212 20.94 -10.32 9.06
CA LEU A 212 20.49 -9.10 8.38
C LEU A 212 19.00 -8.82 8.63
N ALA A 213 18.13 -9.83 8.51
CA ALA A 213 16.71 -9.66 8.75
C ALA A 213 16.41 -9.24 10.20
N VAL A 214 17.10 -9.83 11.17
CA VAL A 214 16.95 -9.44 12.58
C VAL A 214 17.46 -8.03 12.83
N GLU A 215 18.60 -7.64 12.25
CA GLU A 215 19.17 -6.31 12.37
C GLU A 215 18.24 -5.23 11.79
N THR A 216 17.72 -5.46 10.58
CA THR A 216 16.86 -4.51 9.87
C THR A 216 15.45 -4.46 10.46
N MET A 217 14.83 -5.61 10.75
CA MET A 217 13.43 -5.69 11.19
C MET A 217 13.27 -5.58 12.70
N GLY A 218 14.29 -5.91 13.49
CA GLY A 218 14.25 -5.92 14.95
C GLY A 218 13.83 -4.58 15.57
N PRO A 219 14.39 -3.43 15.15
CA PRO A 219 13.96 -2.11 15.62
C PRO A 219 12.49 -1.82 15.31
N ILE A 220 12.01 -2.23 14.13
CA ILE A 220 10.61 -2.03 13.69
C ILE A 220 9.67 -2.87 14.55
N GLY A 221 10.01 -4.15 14.77
CA GLY A 221 9.22 -5.05 15.60
C GLY A 221 9.13 -4.59 17.05
N LYS A 222 10.23 -4.08 17.62
CA LYS A 222 10.25 -3.50 18.98
C LYS A 222 9.33 -2.28 19.08
N GLU A 223 9.41 -1.36 18.11
CA GLU A 223 8.56 -0.17 18.12
C GLU A 223 7.09 -0.52 17.94
N MET A 224 6.76 -1.47 17.07
CA MET A 224 5.39 -1.94 16.92
C MET A 224 4.86 -2.59 18.19
N GLN A 225 5.66 -3.43 18.88
CA GLN A 225 5.28 -4.02 20.16
C GLN A 225 5.08 -2.94 21.25
N ARG A 226 5.94 -1.91 21.27
CA ARG A 226 5.77 -0.75 22.15
C ARG A 226 4.42 -0.08 21.89
N LEU A 227 4.14 0.32 20.65
CA LEU A 227 2.88 0.98 20.26
C LEU A 227 1.65 0.11 20.56
N MET A 228 1.72 -1.21 20.36
CA MET A 228 0.62 -2.13 20.70
C MET A 228 0.34 -2.19 22.21
N ASN A 229 1.35 -1.98 23.06
CA ASN A 229 1.19 -1.93 24.51
C ASN A 229 0.70 -0.57 25.02
N TYR A 230 0.72 0.47 24.17
CA TYR A 230 0.27 1.83 24.48
C TYR A 230 -0.77 2.31 23.45
N PRO A 231 -1.96 1.69 23.39
CA PRO A 231 -2.98 2.04 22.40
C PRO A 231 -3.43 3.51 22.51
N ASP A 232 -3.46 4.08 23.71
CA ASP A 232 -3.82 5.50 23.93
C ASP A 232 -2.88 6.47 23.19
N GLU A 233 -1.61 6.11 23.01
CA GLU A 233 -0.66 6.90 22.23
C GLU A 233 -1.05 6.93 20.75
N VAL A 234 -1.40 5.76 20.20
CA VAL A 234 -1.86 5.62 18.81
C VAL A 234 -3.16 6.39 18.59
N ASP A 235 -4.11 6.25 19.52
CA ASP A 235 -5.38 6.98 19.45
C ASP A 235 -5.19 8.49 19.51
N SER A 236 -4.28 8.96 20.37
CA SER A 236 -3.91 10.39 20.46
C SER A 236 -3.30 10.90 19.15
N ILE A 237 -2.38 10.14 18.54
CA ILE A 237 -1.77 10.47 17.26
C ILE A 237 -2.84 10.56 16.16
N LEU A 238 -3.71 9.56 16.05
CA LEU A 238 -4.76 9.51 15.02
C LEU A 238 -5.81 10.61 15.21
N LYS A 239 -6.15 10.95 16.45
CA LYS A 239 -7.05 12.06 16.77
C LYS A 239 -6.44 13.41 16.38
N HIS A 240 -5.16 13.62 16.69
CA HIS A 240 -4.45 14.83 16.29
C HIS A 240 -4.35 14.96 14.77
N GLY A 241 -4.01 13.88 14.08
CA GLY A 241 -3.98 13.85 12.63
C GLY A 241 -5.36 14.10 12.00
N ALA A 242 -6.43 13.56 12.58
CA ALA A 242 -7.79 13.84 12.11
C ALA A 242 -8.16 15.31 12.25
N ASN A 243 -7.78 15.98 13.35
CA ASN A 243 -7.99 17.41 13.52
C ASN A 243 -7.25 18.23 12.45
N LYS A 244 -5.95 17.95 12.25
CA LYS A 244 -5.15 18.59 11.18
C LYS A 244 -5.75 18.35 9.79
N ALA A 245 -6.26 17.15 9.55
CA ALA A 245 -6.91 16.81 8.28
C ALA A 245 -8.20 17.62 8.09
N ARG A 246 -9.04 17.76 9.11
CA ARG A 246 -10.26 18.59 9.04
C ARG A 246 -9.95 20.07 8.79
N GLU A 247 -8.92 20.61 9.46
CA GLU A 247 -8.48 22.00 9.24
C GLU A 247 -8.15 22.29 7.77
N ILE A 248 -7.72 21.28 7.00
CA ILE A 248 -7.47 21.40 5.56
C ILE A 248 -8.75 21.14 4.77
N ALA A 249 -9.46 20.05 5.06
CA ALA A 249 -10.58 19.58 4.25
C ALA A 249 -11.84 20.44 4.39
N GLU A 250 -12.16 20.90 5.59
CA GLU A 250 -13.37 21.66 5.89
C GLU A 250 -13.53 22.91 5.02
N PRO A 251 -12.53 23.82 4.91
CA PRO A 251 -12.67 25.00 4.05
C PRO A 251 -12.81 24.63 2.56
N ILE A 252 -12.12 23.58 2.09
CA ILE A 252 -12.19 23.14 0.69
C ILE A 252 -13.58 22.60 0.37
N VAL A 253 -14.13 21.73 1.23
CA VAL A 253 -15.48 21.17 1.03
C VAL A 253 -16.56 22.22 1.22
N SER A 254 -16.40 23.15 2.16
CA SER A 254 -17.29 24.29 2.31
C SER A 254 -17.32 25.17 1.06
N GLU A 255 -16.17 25.43 0.44
CA GLU A 255 -16.09 26.18 -0.82
C GLU A 255 -16.73 25.40 -1.97
N ALA A 256 -16.47 24.09 -2.08
CA ALA A 256 -17.13 23.22 -3.06
C ALA A 256 -18.66 23.25 -2.93
N LYS A 257 -19.19 23.14 -1.70
CA LYS A 257 -20.63 23.28 -1.40
C LYS A 257 -21.15 24.65 -1.82
N GLY A 258 -20.39 25.71 -1.58
CA GLY A 258 -20.74 27.08 -2.01
C GLY A 258 -20.81 27.22 -3.54
N ILE A 259 -19.85 26.64 -4.27
CA ILE A 259 -19.83 26.59 -5.74
C ILE A 259 -21.07 25.87 -6.28
N VAL A 260 -21.44 24.75 -5.67
CA VAL A 260 -22.66 23.99 -6.03
C VAL A 260 -23.94 24.75 -5.68
N GLY A 261 -23.86 25.76 -4.81
CA GLY A 261 -24.99 26.62 -4.43
C GLY A 261 -25.71 26.22 -3.14
N PHE A 262 -25.04 25.50 -2.23
CA PHE A 262 -25.62 25.16 -0.94
C PHE A 262 -25.79 26.42 -0.08
N LEU A 263 -26.91 26.50 0.64
CA LEU A 263 -27.16 27.61 1.57
C LEU A 263 -26.29 27.44 2.82
N LYS A 264 -25.72 28.56 3.29
CA LYS A 264 -25.05 28.60 4.60
C LYS A 264 -26.12 28.82 5.68
N PRO A 265 -26.04 28.10 6.81
CA PRO A 265 -26.94 28.33 7.95
C PRO A 265 -26.79 29.74 8.53
#